data_AF-A0A4S3TUL8-F1
#
_entry.id   AF-A0A4S3TUL8-F1
#
_cell.length_a   1.000
_cell.length_b   1.000
_cell.length_c   1.000
_cell.angle_alpha   90.00
_cell.angle_beta   90.00
_cell.angle_gamma   90.00
#
_symmetry.space_group_name_H-M   'P 1'
#
loop_
_entity.id
_entity.type
_entity.pdbx_description
1 polymer ?
#
loop_
_entity_poly.entity_id
_entity_poly.type
_entity_poly.pdbx_seq_one_letter_code
_entity_poly.pdbx_strand_id
1 'polypeptide(L)'
;MPNADVFSVSVPIVLRPITNGAKRVCPATDWSRPITTSSADETGVDNLLTVATDSRPVDLEFELLGWPPDGPKLQLDYRRFSYAGKFVMTNTGKAVARDGDELVAAVAFNEDRTDADQLWLRYVTVDRERRGDGIGPELLRFARDRAVERGYNRLRIAVNNPFAYEALYRSGFAYTGETTGIAELVLEYPRPDDGGDGVDFGDETDGEGRSARARYQAGLAEFRDRELSDAELDFLDARRDSDPPAPDSSGARSSEGI
;
A
#
# COMPACT_ATOMS: atom_id res chain seq x y z
N MET A 1 7.64 -12.21 17.68
CA MET A 1 6.46 -11.46 17.17
C MET A 1 5.94 -12.25 15.98
N PRO A 2 4.70 -12.78 15.99
CA PRO A 2 4.21 -13.55 14.86
C PRO A 2 3.75 -12.59 13.74
N ASN A 3 4.19 -12.89 12.53
CA ASN A 3 3.89 -12.17 11.29
C ASN A 3 2.38 -12.17 11.03
N ALA A 4 1.80 -10.98 10.86
CA ALA A 4 0.48 -10.81 10.27
C ALA A 4 0.58 -11.13 8.76
N ASP A 5 0.28 -12.39 8.41
CA ASP A 5 0.06 -12.80 7.02
C ASP A 5 -1.19 -12.08 6.48
N VAL A 6 -0.97 -10.94 5.81
CA VAL A 6 -2.02 -10.20 5.09
C VAL A 6 -2.48 -11.03 3.89
N PHE A 7 -3.63 -11.69 4.03
CA PHE A 7 -4.41 -12.23 2.94
C PHE A 7 -5.06 -11.07 2.18
N SER A 8 -4.44 -10.66 1.08
CA SER A 8 -5.18 -9.94 0.06
C SER A 8 -5.61 -10.90 -1.04
N VAL A 9 -6.93 -11.02 -1.19
CA VAL A 9 -7.58 -11.93 -2.12
C VAL A 9 -8.01 -11.14 -3.35
N SER A 10 -7.05 -10.72 -4.18
CA SER A 10 -7.38 -10.33 -5.56
C SER A 10 -7.47 -11.60 -6.41
N VAL A 11 -8.65 -12.22 -6.45
CA VAL A 11 -8.95 -13.27 -7.45
C VAL A 11 -9.19 -12.58 -8.80
N PRO A 12 -8.66 -13.10 -9.91
CA PRO A 12 -9.09 -12.65 -11.23
C PRO A 12 -10.60 -12.89 -11.38
N ILE A 13 -11.32 -11.95 -12.02
CA ILE A 13 -12.71 -12.16 -12.43
C ILE A 13 -12.78 -13.44 -13.27
N VAL A 14 -13.29 -14.53 -12.70
CA VAL A 14 -13.66 -15.77 -13.40
C VAL A 14 -14.92 -16.34 -12.76
N LEU A 15 -15.91 -16.64 -13.61
CA LEU A 15 -17.26 -17.13 -13.32
C LEU A 15 -17.28 -18.43 -12.46
N ARG A 16 -18.23 -18.52 -11.51
CA ARG A 16 -18.55 -19.69 -10.67
C ARG A 16 -19.52 -20.66 -11.38
N PRO A 17 -19.52 -21.99 -11.09
CA PRO A 17 -20.26 -22.53 -9.92
C PRO A 17 -19.67 -23.77 -9.17
N ILE A 18 -19.89 -23.81 -7.82
CA ILE A 18 -20.13 -24.92 -6.81
C ILE A 18 -19.51 -26.34 -6.97
N THR A 19 -19.02 -27.13 -5.97
CA THR A 19 -19.31 -27.34 -4.52
C THR A 19 -18.22 -28.17 -3.78
N ASN A 20 -18.00 -27.85 -2.49
CA ASN A 20 -17.87 -28.65 -1.24
C ASN A 20 -16.83 -29.77 -0.98
N GLY A 21 -16.18 -29.75 0.21
CA GLY A 21 -15.72 -30.99 0.90
C GLY A 21 -14.54 -30.97 1.90
N ALA A 22 -14.82 -30.64 3.16
CA ALA A 22 -14.31 -31.25 4.42
C ALA A 22 -12.94 -30.91 5.09
N LYS A 23 -13.09 -30.65 6.40
CA LYS A 23 -12.21 -30.23 7.52
C LYS A 23 -11.12 -31.22 7.99
N ARG A 24 -10.13 -30.70 8.74
CA ARG A 24 -9.61 -31.31 9.98
C ARG A 24 -8.90 -30.29 10.90
N VAL A 25 -8.92 -30.57 12.21
CA VAL A 25 -8.65 -29.68 13.37
C VAL A 25 -7.55 -30.27 14.28
N CYS A 26 -6.97 -29.42 15.14
CA CYS A 26 -6.23 -29.65 16.42
C CYS A 26 -4.68 -29.58 16.38
N PRO A 27 -3.99 -29.24 17.50
CA PRO A 27 -4.34 -28.33 18.59
C PRO A 27 -3.18 -27.37 19.04
N ALA A 28 -3.53 -26.44 19.94
CA ALA A 28 -2.69 -25.44 20.59
C ALA A 28 -1.69 -26.02 21.61
N THR A 29 -0.56 -25.31 21.83
CA THR A 29 0.36 -25.57 22.96
C THR A 29 0.51 -24.30 23.80
N ASP A 30 0.21 -24.51 25.09
CA ASP A 30 0.27 -23.64 26.26
C ASP A 30 1.73 -23.38 26.71
N TRP A 31 2.10 -22.11 26.89
CA TRP A 31 3.41 -21.65 27.40
C TRP A 31 3.27 -20.96 28.76
N SER A 32 2.75 -21.71 29.73
CA SER A 32 2.83 -21.34 31.14
C SER A 32 4.23 -21.67 31.71
N ARG A 33 5.09 -20.65 31.94
CA ARG A 33 5.83 -20.43 33.22
C ARG A 33 6.88 -19.28 33.19
N PRO A 34 7.15 -18.65 34.35
CA PRO A 34 7.76 -17.33 34.49
C PRO A 34 9.29 -17.37 34.67
N ILE A 35 9.98 -16.26 34.40
CA ILE A 35 11.36 -16.05 34.85
C ILE A 35 11.45 -14.77 35.68
N THR A 36 12.10 -14.97 36.82
CA THR A 36 12.33 -14.17 38.03
C THR A 36 12.94 -12.78 37.83
N THR A 37 12.46 -11.84 38.64
CA THR A 37 13.01 -10.50 38.91
C THR A 37 14.33 -10.58 39.68
N SER A 38 15.34 -9.81 39.28
CA SER A 38 16.46 -9.43 40.16
C SER A 38 16.73 -7.94 39.99
N SER A 39 16.57 -7.20 41.09
CA SER A 39 16.88 -5.79 41.24
C SER A 39 18.38 -5.58 41.43
N ALA A 40 18.91 -4.49 40.89
CA ALA A 40 20.11 -3.85 41.41
C ALA A 40 20.01 -2.34 41.17
N ASP A 41 20.56 -1.61 42.14
CA ASP A 41 20.37 -0.22 42.48
C ASP A 41 20.75 0.83 41.43
N GLU A 42 20.15 1.99 41.63
CA GLU A 42 20.36 3.26 40.93
C GLU A 42 21.79 3.81 41.10
N THR A 43 22.31 4.47 40.05
CA THR A 43 22.94 5.80 40.13
C THR A 43 23.15 6.32 38.71
N GLY A 44 22.57 7.49 38.44
CA GLY A 44 22.49 8.08 37.09
C GLY A 44 23.82 8.60 36.55
N VAL A 45 23.89 8.76 35.23
CA VAL A 45 23.79 10.06 34.53
C VAL A 45 23.74 9.81 33.02
N ASP A 46 22.83 10.53 32.36
CA ASP A 46 22.86 10.95 30.95
C ASP A 46 23.27 9.93 29.89
N ASN A 47 22.29 9.17 29.38
CA ASN A 47 22.39 8.64 28.03
C ASN A 47 21.14 9.01 27.23
N LEU A 48 21.26 10.07 26.45
CA LEU A 48 20.36 10.41 25.35
C LEU A 48 20.36 9.21 24.39
N LEU A 49 19.40 8.29 24.57
CA LEU A 49 19.14 7.21 23.64
C LEU A 49 18.63 7.85 22.34
N THR A 50 19.56 8.28 21.51
CA THR A 50 19.30 8.37 20.07
C THR A 50 18.93 6.95 19.68
N VAL A 51 17.64 6.72 19.44
CA VAL A 51 17.20 5.54 18.69
C VAL A 51 17.85 5.71 17.33
N ALA A 52 19.04 5.12 17.16
CA ALA A 52 19.60 4.90 15.86
C ALA A 52 18.64 3.93 15.18
N THR A 53 17.72 4.46 14.37
CA THR A 53 17.26 3.71 13.21
C THR A 53 18.53 3.19 12.56
N ASP A 54 18.73 1.87 12.55
CA ASP A 54 19.79 1.20 11.81
C ASP A 54 19.50 1.45 10.32
N SER A 55 19.78 2.69 9.94
CA SER A 55 19.58 3.24 8.62
C SER A 55 20.83 2.81 7.90
N ARG A 56 20.92 1.51 7.56
CA ARG A 56 21.75 1.14 6.43
C ARG A 56 21.39 2.13 5.32
N PRO A 57 22.37 2.79 4.69
CA PRO A 57 22.06 3.61 3.54
C PRO A 57 21.32 2.71 2.56
N VAL A 58 20.02 2.94 2.43
CA VAL A 58 19.18 2.24 1.46
C VAL A 58 19.60 2.81 0.12
N ASP A 59 20.30 2.00 -0.66
CA ASP A 59 20.53 2.28 -2.07
C ASP A 59 19.26 1.85 -2.81
N LEU A 60 18.16 2.53 -2.47
CA LEU A 60 16.83 2.24 -2.98
C LEU A 60 16.68 2.85 -4.37
N GLU A 61 16.60 1.98 -5.38
CA GLU A 61 16.45 2.35 -6.78
C GLU A 61 15.10 1.87 -7.32
N PHE A 62 14.45 2.71 -8.12
CA PHE A 62 13.18 2.40 -8.76
C PHE A 62 13.34 2.26 -10.27
N GLU A 63 12.83 1.16 -10.80
CA GLU A 63 13.01 0.79 -12.20
C GLU A 63 11.66 0.46 -12.84
N LEU A 64 11.42 1.02 -14.03
CA LEU A 64 10.30 0.63 -14.89
C LEU A 64 10.79 -0.45 -15.85
N LEU A 65 10.31 -1.69 -15.68
CA LEU A 65 10.72 -2.84 -16.50
C LEU A 65 10.06 -2.86 -17.88
N GLY A 66 8.94 -2.15 -18.04
CA GLY A 66 8.20 -2.05 -19.29
C GLY A 66 6.72 -1.75 -19.10
N TRP A 67 6.07 -1.37 -20.18
CA TRP A 67 4.65 -1.06 -20.28
C TRP A 67 3.83 -2.32 -20.62
N PRO A 68 2.47 -2.27 -20.55
CA PRO A 68 1.63 -3.43 -20.86
C PRO A 68 1.91 -4.09 -22.22
N PRO A 69 2.19 -3.33 -23.31
CA PRO A 69 2.56 -3.92 -24.60
C PRO A 69 3.93 -4.63 -24.61
N ASP A 70 4.86 -4.22 -23.74
CA ASP A 70 6.22 -4.80 -23.66
C ASP A 70 6.21 -6.17 -22.94
N GLY A 71 5.19 -6.39 -22.10
CA GLY A 71 4.95 -7.66 -21.42
C GLY A 71 6.11 -8.20 -20.58
N PRO A 72 6.80 -7.37 -19.77
CA PRO A 72 7.96 -7.81 -19.00
C PRO A 72 7.60 -8.99 -18.10
N LYS A 73 8.48 -9.98 -17.96
CA LYS A 73 8.31 -11.10 -17.02
C LYS A 73 9.12 -10.82 -15.78
N LEU A 74 8.51 -11.03 -14.62
CA LEU A 74 9.20 -10.90 -13.34
C LEU A 74 8.91 -12.11 -12.47
N GLN A 75 9.96 -12.83 -12.09
CA GLN A 75 9.86 -13.91 -11.11
C GLN A 75 10.13 -13.33 -9.73
N LEU A 76 9.19 -13.55 -8.82
CA LEU A 76 9.30 -13.17 -7.41
C LEU A 76 9.32 -14.44 -6.57
N ASP A 77 10.10 -14.44 -5.48
CA ASP A 77 10.03 -15.49 -4.49
C ASP A 77 8.68 -15.39 -3.74
N TYR A 78 7.83 -16.42 -3.87
CA TYR A 78 6.52 -16.48 -3.22
C TYR A 78 6.59 -16.49 -1.68
N ARG A 79 7.75 -16.83 -1.12
CA ARG A 79 7.99 -16.79 0.34
C ARG A 79 8.19 -15.37 0.83
N ARG A 80 8.78 -14.51 0.00
CA ARG A 80 9.09 -13.10 0.30
C ARG A 80 7.99 -12.15 -0.15
N PHE A 81 7.36 -12.43 -1.30
CA PHE A 81 6.39 -11.56 -1.94
C PHE A 81 5.01 -12.17 -2.01
N SER A 82 4.00 -11.42 -1.56
CA SER A 82 2.61 -11.71 -1.90
C SER A 82 2.41 -11.58 -3.42
N TYR A 83 1.48 -12.37 -3.97
CA TYR A 83 1.13 -12.38 -5.40
C TYR A 83 2.25 -12.72 -6.39
N ALA A 84 3.36 -13.32 -5.96
CA ALA A 84 4.49 -13.64 -6.83
C ALA A 84 4.10 -14.25 -8.19
N GLY A 85 3.13 -15.19 -8.21
CA GLY A 85 2.65 -15.81 -9.44
C GLY A 85 1.92 -14.87 -10.43
N LYS A 86 1.46 -13.69 -9.99
CA LYS A 86 0.81 -12.68 -10.85
C LYS A 86 1.82 -11.86 -11.66
N PHE A 87 3.07 -11.81 -11.23
CA PHE A 87 4.14 -11.07 -11.90
C PHE A 87 4.79 -11.84 -13.07
N VAL A 88 4.43 -13.10 -13.25
CA VAL A 88 4.89 -13.90 -14.40
C VAL A 88 4.10 -13.59 -15.69
N MET A 89 2.96 -12.92 -15.56
CA MET A 89 2.03 -12.61 -16.67
C MET A 89 2.62 -11.56 -17.64
N THR A 90 2.41 -11.75 -18.95
CA THR A 90 3.00 -10.93 -20.02
C THR A 90 2.10 -9.83 -20.59
N ASN A 91 0.90 -9.61 -20.04
CA ASN A 91 -0.01 -8.56 -20.54
C ASN A 91 -0.10 -7.38 -19.55
N THR A 92 0.94 -7.19 -18.74
CA THR A 92 1.01 -6.12 -17.74
C THR A 92 2.38 -5.46 -17.77
N GLY A 93 2.40 -4.14 -17.65
CA GLY A 93 3.60 -3.40 -17.35
C GLY A 93 3.99 -3.60 -15.88
N LYS A 94 5.25 -3.33 -15.56
CA LYS A 94 5.82 -3.58 -14.23
C LYS A 94 6.84 -2.53 -13.85
N ALA A 95 6.79 -2.13 -12.59
CA ALA A 95 7.85 -1.36 -11.95
C ALA A 95 8.31 -2.07 -10.67
N VAL A 96 9.56 -1.87 -10.29
CA VAL A 96 10.19 -2.53 -9.14
C VAL A 96 10.99 -1.53 -8.31
N ALA A 97 11.21 -1.88 -7.05
CA ALA A 97 12.19 -1.24 -6.20
C ALA A 97 13.31 -2.24 -5.86
N ARG A 98 14.55 -1.77 -5.86
CA ARG A 98 15.75 -2.54 -5.52
C ARG A 98 16.52 -1.87 -4.40
N ASP A 99 17.07 -2.66 -3.50
CA ASP A 99 18.06 -2.20 -2.51
C ASP A 99 19.40 -2.84 -2.89
N GLY A 100 20.25 -2.06 -3.58
CA GLY A 100 21.36 -2.61 -4.35
C GLY A 100 20.87 -3.61 -5.42
N ASP A 101 21.41 -4.83 -5.41
CA ASP A 101 20.99 -5.88 -6.35
C ASP A 101 19.70 -6.62 -5.91
N GLU A 102 19.24 -6.39 -4.68
CA GLU A 102 18.12 -7.12 -4.11
C GLU A 102 16.78 -6.50 -4.51
N LEU A 103 15.88 -7.29 -5.10
CA LEU A 103 14.52 -6.84 -5.35
C LEU A 103 13.73 -6.82 -4.04
N VAL A 104 13.13 -5.67 -3.70
CA VAL A 104 12.44 -5.45 -2.41
C VAL A 104 10.97 -5.04 -2.57
N ALA A 105 10.54 -4.60 -3.75
CA ALA A 105 9.12 -4.37 -4.04
C ALA A 105 8.82 -4.46 -5.55
N ALA A 106 7.56 -4.69 -5.88
CA ALA A 106 7.07 -4.70 -7.24
C ALA A 106 5.60 -4.27 -7.35
N VAL A 107 5.25 -3.64 -8.47
CA VAL A 107 3.88 -3.31 -8.87
C VAL A 107 3.67 -3.69 -10.33
N ALA A 108 2.51 -4.27 -10.64
CA ALA A 108 2.08 -4.51 -12.01
C ALA A 108 0.99 -3.50 -12.42
N PHE A 109 0.75 -3.33 -13.70
CA PHE A 109 -0.34 -2.47 -14.18
C PHE A 109 -0.77 -2.83 -15.60
N ASN A 110 -2.00 -2.45 -15.94
CA ASN A 110 -2.57 -2.66 -17.28
C ASN A 110 -3.48 -1.49 -17.65
N GLU A 111 -3.62 -1.25 -18.95
CA GLU A 111 -4.60 -0.31 -19.49
C GLU A 111 -6.03 -0.75 -19.15
N ASP A 112 -6.91 0.23 -18.92
CA ASP A 112 -8.34 -0.04 -18.89
C ASP A 112 -8.82 -0.58 -20.25
N ARG A 113 -9.83 -1.45 -20.24
CA ARG A 113 -10.30 -2.09 -21.47
C ARG A 113 -11.22 -1.20 -22.30
N THR A 114 -11.73 -0.14 -21.69
CA THR A 114 -12.75 0.76 -22.23
C THR A 114 -12.27 2.20 -22.35
N ASP A 115 -11.17 2.54 -21.67
CA ASP A 115 -10.55 3.87 -21.70
C ASP A 115 -9.03 3.76 -21.86
N ALA A 116 -8.51 4.21 -23.00
CA ALA A 116 -7.07 4.12 -23.30
C ALA A 116 -6.23 5.12 -22.48
N ASP A 117 -6.85 6.17 -21.92
CA ASP A 117 -6.17 7.19 -21.12
C ASP A 117 -6.11 6.79 -19.63
N GLN A 118 -6.72 5.66 -19.28
CA GLN A 118 -6.79 5.14 -17.92
C GLN A 118 -5.89 3.92 -17.70
N LEU A 119 -5.09 3.96 -16.63
CA LEU A 119 -4.24 2.86 -16.20
C LEU A 119 -4.71 2.28 -14.86
N TRP A 120 -4.79 0.96 -14.77
CA TRP A 120 -5.03 0.26 -13.51
C TRP A 120 -3.72 -0.25 -12.93
N LEU A 121 -3.35 0.24 -11.75
CA LEU A 121 -2.32 -0.42 -10.94
C LEU A 121 -2.92 -1.70 -10.35
N ARG A 122 -2.14 -2.78 -10.43
CA ARG A 122 -2.52 -4.14 -10.05
C ARG A 122 -1.41 -4.73 -9.20
N TYR A 123 -1.78 -5.46 -8.15
CA TYR A 123 -0.84 -6.25 -7.36
C TYR A 123 0.39 -5.44 -6.93
N VAL A 124 0.28 -4.74 -5.81
CA VAL A 124 1.44 -4.11 -5.17
C VAL A 124 1.97 -5.09 -4.14
N THR A 125 3.29 -5.31 -4.12
CA THR A 125 3.91 -6.22 -3.16
C THR A 125 5.24 -5.67 -2.70
N VAL A 126 5.50 -5.80 -1.41
CA VAL A 126 6.76 -5.47 -0.75
C VAL A 126 7.22 -6.73 -0.05
N ASP A 127 8.53 -6.95 -0.04
CA ASP A 127 9.15 -8.01 0.73
C ASP A 127 8.62 -7.98 2.16
N ARG A 128 8.15 -9.13 2.65
CA ARG A 128 7.61 -9.29 4.00
C ARG A 128 8.53 -8.72 5.08
N GLU A 129 9.86 -8.85 4.93
CA GLU A 129 10.83 -8.37 5.92
C GLU A 129 11.10 -6.85 5.81
N ARG A 130 10.64 -6.21 4.73
CA ARG A 130 10.81 -4.78 4.44
C ARG A 130 9.48 -4.00 4.49
N ARG A 131 8.42 -4.64 4.97
CA ARG A 131 7.11 -3.97 5.15
C ARG A 131 7.21 -2.99 6.32
N GLY A 132 6.71 -1.78 6.09
CA GLY A 132 6.79 -0.68 7.06
C GLY A 132 7.84 0.37 6.72
N ASP A 133 8.81 0.04 5.86
CA ASP A 133 9.95 0.92 5.51
C ASP A 133 9.58 2.07 4.55
N GLY A 134 8.32 2.19 4.13
CA GLY A 134 7.87 3.24 3.19
C GLY A 134 8.09 2.94 1.70
N ILE A 135 8.69 1.79 1.35
CA ILE A 135 9.00 1.41 -0.04
C ILE A 135 7.76 1.35 -0.93
N GLY A 136 6.63 0.86 -0.41
CA GLY A 136 5.37 0.72 -1.15
C GLY A 136 4.85 2.05 -1.70
N PRO A 137 4.61 3.06 -0.84
CA PRO A 137 4.26 4.41 -1.27
C PRO A 137 5.23 5.02 -2.30
N GLU A 138 6.53 4.89 -2.09
CA GLU A 138 7.54 5.44 -3.02
C GLU A 138 7.47 4.77 -4.40
N LEU A 139 7.34 3.43 -4.43
CA LEU A 139 7.18 2.68 -5.69
C LEU A 139 5.90 3.06 -6.43
N LEU A 140 4.79 3.22 -5.70
CA LEU A 140 3.50 3.62 -6.27
C LEU A 140 3.57 5.02 -6.87
N ARG A 141 4.22 5.94 -6.17
CA ARG A 141 4.48 7.29 -6.66
C ARG A 141 5.35 7.27 -7.92
N PHE A 142 6.44 6.50 -7.92
CA PHE A 142 7.30 6.35 -9.09
C PHE A 142 6.50 5.84 -10.31
N ALA A 143 5.71 4.77 -10.13
CA ALA A 143 4.90 4.21 -11.20
C ALA A 143 3.85 5.21 -11.72
N ARG A 144 3.23 5.97 -10.80
CA ARG A 144 2.30 7.06 -11.13
C ARG A 144 2.97 8.15 -11.98
N ASP A 145 4.12 8.65 -11.54
CA ASP A 145 4.83 9.74 -12.23
C ASP A 145 5.23 9.30 -13.64
N ARG A 146 5.75 8.06 -13.79
CA ARG A 146 6.04 7.49 -15.12
C ARG A 146 4.80 7.32 -16.00
N ALA A 147 3.65 7.00 -15.43
CA ALA A 147 2.40 6.86 -16.18
C ALA A 147 1.88 8.23 -16.67
N VAL A 148 1.95 9.25 -15.82
CA VAL A 148 1.60 10.63 -16.19
C VAL A 148 2.53 11.13 -17.29
N GLU A 149 3.84 10.93 -17.15
CA GLU A 149 4.84 11.30 -18.18
C GLU A 149 4.58 10.60 -19.52
N ARG A 150 4.03 9.39 -19.50
CA ARG A 150 3.63 8.66 -20.71
C ARG A 150 2.34 9.19 -21.36
N GLY A 151 1.54 9.96 -20.62
CA GLY A 151 0.28 10.53 -21.11
C GLY A 151 -0.99 9.88 -20.56
N TYR A 152 -0.90 9.03 -19.52
CA TYR A 152 -2.11 8.57 -18.83
C TYR A 152 -2.67 9.71 -17.96
N ASN A 153 -3.95 10.01 -18.14
CA ASN A 153 -4.62 11.11 -17.44
C ASN A 153 -5.27 10.64 -16.13
N ARG A 154 -5.54 9.34 -16.01
CA ARG A 154 -6.20 8.74 -14.85
C ARG A 154 -5.57 7.41 -14.47
N LEU A 155 -5.26 7.26 -13.19
CA LEU A 155 -4.78 6.02 -12.60
C LEU A 155 -5.77 5.55 -11.54
N ARG A 156 -6.11 4.25 -11.58
CA ARG A 156 -6.95 3.62 -10.55
C ARG A 156 -6.29 2.42 -9.93
N ILE A 157 -6.67 2.13 -8.69
CA ILE A 157 -6.30 0.92 -7.98
C ILE A 157 -7.41 0.55 -7.00
N ALA A 158 -7.65 -0.76 -6.85
CA ALA A 158 -8.59 -1.28 -5.88
C ALA A 158 -7.82 -1.99 -4.75
N VAL A 159 -8.14 -1.68 -3.48
CA VAL A 159 -7.46 -2.24 -2.31
C VAL A 159 -8.45 -2.76 -1.28
N ASN A 160 -8.08 -3.85 -0.59
CA ASN A 160 -8.96 -4.51 0.36
C ASN A 160 -8.47 -4.44 1.82
N ASN A 161 -7.35 -3.78 2.08
CA ASN A 161 -6.76 -3.67 3.43
C ASN A 161 -6.41 -2.20 3.75
N PRO A 162 -6.50 -1.80 5.02
CA PRO A 162 -6.33 -0.41 5.43
C PRO A 162 -4.89 0.10 5.29
N PHE A 163 -3.87 -0.77 5.37
CA PHE A 163 -2.48 -0.37 5.16
C PHE A 163 -2.21 0.07 3.71
N ALA A 164 -2.73 -0.68 2.74
CA ALA A 164 -2.63 -0.32 1.33
C ALA A 164 -3.42 0.94 0.99
N TYR A 165 -4.58 1.13 1.64
CA TYR A 165 -5.37 2.35 1.54
C TYR A 165 -4.56 3.60 1.97
N GLU A 166 -3.92 3.54 3.14
CA GLU A 166 -3.04 4.60 3.63
C GLU A 166 -1.83 4.85 2.71
N ALA A 167 -1.19 3.78 2.26
CA ALA A 167 -0.03 3.86 1.37
C ALA A 167 -0.35 4.62 0.07
N LEU A 168 -1.58 4.48 -0.42
CA LEU A 168 -2.06 5.17 -1.61
C LEU A 168 -2.32 6.65 -1.39
N TYR A 169 -2.83 7.06 -0.22
CA TYR A 169 -2.91 8.48 0.14
C TYR A 169 -1.54 9.13 0.21
N ARG A 170 -0.54 8.45 0.80
CA ARG A 170 0.87 8.89 0.78
C ARG A 170 1.45 9.00 -0.64
N SER A 171 0.90 8.23 -1.57
CA SER A 171 1.24 8.26 -2.99
C SER A 171 0.40 9.26 -3.81
N GLY A 172 -0.43 10.07 -3.16
CA GLY A 172 -1.27 11.10 -3.78
C GLY A 172 -2.60 10.61 -4.36
N PHE A 173 -2.95 9.33 -4.23
CA PHE A 173 -4.27 8.83 -4.62
C PHE A 173 -5.32 9.20 -3.57
N ALA A 174 -6.60 9.21 -3.96
CA ALA A 174 -7.70 9.47 -3.04
C ALA A 174 -8.86 8.51 -3.28
N TYR A 175 -9.62 8.23 -2.22
CA TYR A 175 -10.79 7.35 -2.30
C TYR A 175 -11.90 7.95 -3.15
N THR A 176 -12.41 7.18 -4.10
CA THR A 176 -13.46 7.64 -5.01
C THR A 176 -14.86 7.59 -4.40
N GLY A 177 -15.04 6.89 -3.28
CA GLY A 177 -16.38 6.50 -2.79
C GLY A 177 -16.89 5.21 -3.43
N GLU A 178 -16.21 4.69 -4.46
CA GLU A 178 -16.59 3.45 -5.13
C GLU A 178 -15.96 2.24 -4.46
N THR A 179 -16.76 1.19 -4.28
CA THR A 179 -16.28 -0.15 -3.96
C THR A 179 -16.46 -1.08 -5.16
N THR A 180 -15.50 -1.95 -5.41
CA THR A 180 -15.64 -3.04 -6.37
C THR A 180 -16.16 -4.30 -5.64
N GLY A 181 -16.37 -5.38 -6.38
CA GLY A 181 -16.70 -6.68 -5.77
C GLY A 181 -15.67 -7.10 -4.70
N ILE A 182 -16.10 -7.94 -3.74
CA ILE A 182 -15.28 -8.37 -2.57
C ILE A 182 -14.76 -7.17 -1.74
N ALA A 183 -15.52 -6.07 -1.70
CA ALA A 183 -15.25 -4.92 -0.85
C ALA A 183 -13.87 -4.26 -1.09
N GLU A 184 -13.32 -4.32 -2.30
CA GLU A 184 -12.13 -3.50 -2.60
C GLU A 184 -12.55 -2.05 -2.76
N LEU A 185 -11.84 -1.12 -2.13
CA LEU A 185 -12.07 0.32 -2.27
C LEU A 185 -11.26 0.83 -3.46
N VAL A 186 -11.89 1.62 -4.33
CA VAL A 186 -11.23 2.21 -5.49
C VAL A 186 -10.63 3.56 -5.12
N LEU A 187 -9.33 3.71 -5.33
CA LEU A 187 -8.62 4.98 -5.23
C LEU A 187 -8.14 5.44 -6.61
N GLU A 188 -8.13 6.75 -6.80
CA GLU A 188 -7.81 7.39 -8.09
C GLU A 188 -6.75 8.48 -7.93
N TYR A 189 -5.92 8.62 -8.98
CA TYR A 189 -5.07 9.78 -9.23
C TYR A 189 -5.33 10.32 -10.65
N PRO A 190 -5.43 11.65 -10.86
CA PRO A 190 -5.51 12.70 -9.84
C PRO A 190 -6.71 12.49 -8.88
N ARG A 191 -6.70 13.20 -7.75
CA ARG A 191 -7.81 13.15 -6.80
C ARG A 191 -9.12 13.48 -7.52
N PRO A 192 -10.23 12.75 -7.28
CA PRO A 192 -11.52 13.09 -7.85
C PRO A 192 -11.94 14.49 -7.41
N ASP A 193 -12.48 15.30 -8.32
CA ASP A 193 -13.05 16.59 -7.97
C ASP A 193 -14.23 16.40 -7.01
N ASP A 194 -14.25 17.19 -5.94
CA ASP A 194 -15.31 17.19 -4.93
C ASP A 194 -16.51 17.99 -5.45
N GLY A 195 -16.98 17.73 -6.68
CA GLY A 195 -18.19 18.29 -7.30
C GLY A 195 -18.61 19.64 -6.75
N GLY A 196 -17.84 20.69 -7.03
CA GLY A 196 -18.16 22.05 -6.59
C GLY A 196 -19.29 22.65 -7.41
N ASP A 197 -20.53 22.21 -7.18
CA ASP A 197 -21.70 23.02 -7.55
C ASP A 197 -21.69 24.24 -6.61
N GLY A 198 -21.19 25.36 -7.13
CA GLY A 198 -20.93 26.58 -6.39
C GLY A 198 -22.11 27.05 -5.54
N VAL A 199 -21.95 26.91 -4.24
CA VAL A 199 -22.53 27.84 -3.26
C VAL A 199 -21.37 28.34 -2.41
N ASP A 200 -20.81 29.47 -2.86
CA ASP A 200 -19.86 30.28 -2.11
C ASP A 200 -20.52 30.79 -0.82
N PHE A 201 -20.20 30.10 0.28
CA PHE A 201 -20.38 30.62 1.63
C PHE A 201 -19.16 30.22 2.48
N GLY A 202 -18.07 30.95 2.29
CA GLY A 202 -17.06 31.18 3.34
C GLY A 202 -15.81 30.32 3.29
N ASP A 203 -14.67 31.03 3.32
CA ASP A 203 -13.29 30.56 3.55
C ASP A 203 -12.87 29.33 2.73
N GLU A 204 -12.48 29.61 1.48
CA GLU A 204 -12.10 28.65 0.44
C GLU A 204 -10.94 27.71 0.84
N THR A 205 -10.24 28.00 1.94
CA THR A 205 -9.10 27.21 2.42
C THR A 205 -9.50 26.02 3.33
N ASP A 206 -10.62 26.14 4.06
CA ASP A 206 -11.04 25.12 5.04
C ASP A 206 -12.00 24.08 4.44
N GLY A 207 -12.62 24.38 3.30
CA GLY A 207 -13.58 23.49 2.63
C GLY A 207 -12.91 22.23 2.05
N GLU A 208 -11.80 22.41 1.34
CA GLU A 208 -11.07 21.33 0.66
C GLU A 208 -10.35 20.40 1.67
N GLY A 209 -9.82 20.95 2.76
CA GLY A 209 -9.25 20.15 3.86
C GLY A 209 -10.30 19.29 4.56
N ARG A 210 -11.48 19.86 4.84
CA ARG A 210 -12.61 19.14 5.46
C ARG A 210 -13.16 18.05 4.54
N SER A 211 -13.26 18.29 3.23
CA SER A 211 -13.74 17.31 2.27
C SER A 211 -12.74 16.17 2.04
N ALA A 212 -11.44 16.49 2.01
CA ALA A 212 -10.36 15.50 1.94
C ALA A 212 -10.33 14.57 3.17
N ARG A 213 -10.46 15.16 4.37
CA ARG A 213 -10.57 14.40 5.63
C ARG A 213 -11.81 13.53 5.63
N ALA A 214 -12.97 14.07 5.26
CA ALA A 214 -14.22 13.31 5.23
C ALA A 214 -14.12 12.10 4.29
N ARG A 215 -13.57 12.27 3.09
CA ARG A 215 -13.32 11.20 2.13
C ARG A 215 -12.35 10.15 2.66
N TYR A 216 -11.24 10.60 3.26
CA TYR A 216 -10.25 9.71 3.86
C TYR A 216 -10.87 8.84 4.96
N GLN A 217 -11.60 9.47 5.88
CA GLN A 217 -12.29 8.79 6.98
C GLN A 217 -13.43 7.87 6.50
N ALA A 218 -14.14 8.24 5.43
CA ALA A 218 -15.17 7.40 4.83
C ALA A 218 -14.60 6.07 4.35
N GLY A 219 -13.47 6.07 3.64
CA GLY A 219 -12.83 4.83 3.22
C GLY A 219 -12.27 4.00 4.39
N LEU A 220 -11.75 4.64 5.45
CA LEU A 220 -11.35 3.90 6.67
C LEU A 220 -12.53 3.23 7.37
N ALA A 221 -13.72 3.85 7.34
CA ALA A 221 -14.92 3.28 7.93
C ALA A 221 -15.34 1.96 7.25
N GLU A 222 -15.21 1.87 5.93
CA GLU A 222 -15.52 0.64 5.15
C GLU A 222 -14.68 -0.58 5.54
N PHE A 223 -13.50 -0.39 6.16
CA PHE A 223 -12.70 -1.50 6.67
C PHE A 223 -13.16 -2.00 8.04
N ARG A 224 -13.80 -1.15 8.85
CA ARG A 224 -14.16 -1.47 10.24
C ARG A 224 -15.24 -2.55 10.34
N ASP A 225 -16.05 -2.72 9.30
CA ASP A 225 -17.12 -3.71 9.26
C ASP A 225 -16.65 -5.10 8.79
N ARG A 226 -15.33 -5.34 8.73
CA ARG A 226 -14.72 -6.57 8.20
C ARG A 226 -14.09 -7.43 9.29
N GLU A 227 -13.77 -8.67 8.94
CA GLU A 227 -12.84 -9.48 9.73
C GLU A 227 -11.42 -8.92 9.57
N LEU A 228 -10.86 -8.42 10.67
CA LEU A 228 -9.57 -7.73 10.72
C LEU A 228 -8.62 -8.45 11.66
N SER A 229 -7.33 -8.38 11.35
CA SER A 229 -6.27 -8.73 12.30
C SER A 229 -6.12 -7.67 13.40
N ASP A 230 -5.53 -8.04 14.53
CA ASP A 230 -5.26 -7.12 15.65
C ASP A 230 -4.47 -5.87 15.18
N ALA A 231 -3.49 -6.07 14.29
CA ALA A 231 -2.71 -4.98 13.73
C ALA A 231 -3.55 -4.02 12.86
N GLU A 232 -4.54 -4.53 12.13
CA GLU A 232 -5.44 -3.68 11.34
C GLU A 232 -6.42 -2.91 12.23
N LEU A 233 -6.88 -3.53 13.33
CA LEU A 233 -7.71 -2.85 14.33
C LEU A 233 -6.95 -1.69 14.98
N ASP A 234 -5.75 -1.96 15.52
CA ASP A 234 -4.89 -0.96 16.13
C ASP A 234 -4.60 0.19 15.15
N PHE A 235 -4.34 -0.15 13.89
CA PHE A 235 -4.08 0.82 12.83
C PHE A 235 -5.29 1.73 12.57
N LEU A 236 -6.50 1.17 12.48
CA LEU A 236 -7.74 1.91 12.22
C LEU A 236 -8.16 2.77 13.41
N ASP A 237 -7.92 2.31 14.63
CA ASP A 237 -8.21 3.07 15.84
C ASP A 237 -7.24 4.25 16.01
N ALA A 238 -5.95 4.06 15.72
CA ALA A 238 -4.96 5.14 15.73
C ALA A 238 -5.25 6.27 14.71
N ARG A 239 -6.11 6.03 13.72
CA ARG A 239 -6.47 6.96 12.64
C ARG A 239 -7.87 7.52 12.75
N ARG A 240 -8.56 7.27 13.86
CA ARG A 240 -9.86 7.87 14.11
C ARG A 240 -9.73 9.39 14.15
N ASP A 241 -10.56 10.08 13.35
CA ASP A 241 -10.59 11.54 13.29
C ASP A 241 -9.25 12.20 12.88
N SER A 242 -8.35 11.44 12.25
CA SER A 242 -7.12 12.00 11.68
C SER A 242 -7.36 12.59 10.30
N ASP A 243 -6.52 13.54 9.92
CA ASP A 243 -6.43 14.01 8.53
C ASP A 243 -5.73 12.95 7.66
N PRO A 244 -5.92 12.97 6.32
CA PRO A 244 -5.15 12.11 5.43
C PRO A 244 -3.66 12.41 5.55
N PRO A 245 -2.78 11.40 5.39
CA PRO A 245 -1.35 11.65 5.37
C PRO A 245 -1.00 12.57 4.19
N ALA A 246 -0.04 13.47 4.40
CA ALA A 246 0.50 14.26 3.31
C ALA A 246 1.13 13.32 2.26
N PRO A 247 1.00 13.62 0.96
CA PRO A 247 1.76 12.91 -0.06
C PRO A 247 3.25 13.09 0.23
N ASP A 248 4.02 12.02 0.20
CA ASP A 248 5.46 12.12 0.46
C ASP A 248 6.06 13.08 -0.57
N SER A 249 6.79 14.12 -0.16
CA SER A 249 7.51 15.03 -1.07
C SER A 249 8.80 14.37 -1.54
N SER A 250 9.13 14.45 -2.84
CA SER A 250 10.22 13.66 -3.43
C SER A 250 11.57 14.09 -2.86
N GLY A 251 12.26 13.18 -2.18
CA GLY A 251 13.71 13.23 -2.04
C GLY A 251 14.35 12.84 -3.36
N ALA A 252 14.31 13.71 -4.36
CA ALA A 252 15.06 13.52 -5.60
C ALA A 252 16.56 13.63 -5.29
N ARG A 253 17.21 12.49 -4.99
CA ARG A 253 18.67 12.39 -5.15
C ARG A 253 18.93 12.03 -6.61
N SER A 254 18.97 13.07 -7.44
CA SER A 254 19.54 12.98 -8.78
C SER A 254 21.03 12.67 -8.63
N SER A 255 21.45 11.47 -9.01
CA SER A 255 22.83 11.15 -9.30
C SER A 255 23.21 11.82 -10.62
N GLU A 256 23.68 13.07 -10.56
CA GLU A 256 24.44 13.66 -11.67
C GLU A 256 25.84 13.05 -11.67
N GLY A 257 26.05 12.12 -12.61
CA GLY A 257 27.38 11.73 -13.05
C GLY A 257 27.80 12.56 -14.24
N ILE A 258 28.92 13.27 -14.11
CA ILE A 258 30.01 13.37 -15.11
C ILE A 258 31.33 13.42 -14.34
#